data_AF-A0A0R1NJL0-F1
#
_entry.id   AF-A0A0R1NJL0-F1
#
_cell.length_a   1.000
_cell.length_b   1.000
_cell.length_c   1.000
_cell.angle_alpha   90.00
_cell.angle_beta   90.00
_cell.angle_gamma   90.00
#
_symmetry.space_group_name_H-M   'P 1'
#
loop_
_entity.id
_entity.type
_entity.pdbx_description
1 polymer ?
#
loop_
_entity_poly.entity_id
_entity_poly.type
_entity_poly.pdbx_seq_one_letter_code
_entity_poly.pdbx_strand_id
1 'polypeptide(L)' 'MKGILKHNSFVYNKEGRRVKANKDHILLRKQSKVSIMNEGHVVTIRGKKFYRIGKNKYIKVRNVDKLSE' A
#
# COMPACT_ATOMS: atom_id res chain seq x y z
N MET A 1 -6.87 -7.75 9.26
CA MET A 1 -6.61 -6.30 9.16
C MET A 1 -7.04 -5.69 7.84
N LYS A 2 -7.85 -4.63 7.93
CA LYS A 2 -8.26 -3.76 6.83
C LYS A 2 -7.75 -2.35 7.08
N GLY A 3 -7.31 -1.68 6.02
CA GLY A 3 -6.94 -0.27 6.03
C GLY A 3 -7.90 0.56 5.18
N ILE A 4 -8.16 1.81 5.57
CA ILE A 4 -8.86 2.79 4.73
C ILE A 4 -7.86 3.83 4.24
N LEU A 5 -7.88 4.15 2.95
CA LEU A 5 -6.99 5.15 2.37
C LEU A 5 -7.50 6.58 2.65
N LYS A 6 -6.69 7.44 3.29
CA LYS A 6 -6.98 8.89 3.38
C LYS A 6 -6.57 9.67 2.13
N HIS A 7 -5.57 9.17 1.41
CA HIS A 7 -5.09 9.74 0.15
C HIS A 7 -5.03 8.68 -0.93
N ASN A 8 -5.05 9.10 -2.20
CA ASN A 8 -4.75 8.20 -3.31
C ASN A 8 -3.37 7.56 -3.09
N SER A 9 -3.26 6.26 -3.34
CA SER A 9 -2.03 5.52 -3.18
C SER A 9 -1.69 4.73 -4.43
N PHE A 10 -0.49 4.95 -4.97
CA PHE A 10 0.10 3.99 -5.90
C PHE A 10 0.45 2.69 -5.17
N VAL A 11 0.44 1.59 -5.92
CA VAL A 11 1.02 0.31 -5.48
C VAL A 11 2.49 0.27 -5.88
N TYR A 12 3.34 -0.17 -4.97
CA TYR A 12 4.78 -0.28 -5.13
C TYR A 12 5.22 -1.74 -5.02
N ASN A 13 6.36 -2.08 -5.60
CA ASN A 13 7.03 -3.36 -5.41
C ASN A 13 8.05 -3.27 -4.25
N LYS A 14 8.71 -4.39 -3.95
CA LYS A 14 9.71 -4.49 -2.86
C LYS A 14 10.94 -3.60 -3.09
N GLU A 15 11.21 -3.22 -4.34
CA GLU A 15 12.25 -2.26 -4.72
C GLU A 15 11.78 -0.79 -4.59
N GLY A 16 10.53 -0.53 -4.22
CA GLY A 16 9.97 0.81 -4.07
C GLY A 16 9.62 1.50 -5.40
N ARG A 17 9.57 0.74 -6.50
CA ARG A 17 9.10 1.20 -7.81
C ARG A 17 7.59 1.00 -7.91
N ARG A 18 6.90 1.88 -8.64
CA ARG A 18 5.45 1.76 -8.85
C ARG A 18 5.15 0.55 -9.74
N VAL A 19 4.23 -0.30 -9.31
CA VAL A 19 3.75 -1.43 -10.10
C VAL A 19 2.84 -0.91 -11.21
N LYS A 20 2.95 -1.51 -12.39
CA LYS A 20 2.05 -1.28 -13.52
C LYS A 20 1.11 -2.45 -13.70
N ALA A 21 -0.11 -2.17 -14.14
CA ALA A 21 -1.01 -3.14 -14.74
C ALA A 21 -1.21 -2.68 -16.18
N ASN A 22 -0.88 -3.53 -17.16
CA ASN A 22 -0.77 -3.15 -18.56
C ASN A 22 0.21 -1.97 -18.74
N LYS A 23 -0.28 -0.79 -19.15
CA LYS A 23 0.54 0.41 -19.41
C LYS A 23 0.55 1.40 -18.25
N ASP A 24 -0.41 1.29 -17.32
CA ASP A 24 -0.66 2.29 -16.28
C ASP A 24 -0.23 1.86 -14.89
N HIS A 25 0.11 2.84 -14.05
CA HIS A 25 0.39 2.59 -12.65
C HIS A 25 -0.89 2.23 -11.90
N ILE A 26 -0.81 1.22 -11.02
CA ILE A 26 -1.94 0.85 -10.19
C ILE A 26 -2.16 1.94 -9.14
N LEU A 27 -3.27 2.66 -9.27
CA LEU A 27 -3.70 3.71 -8.35
C LEU A 27 -4.93 3.26 -7.56
N LEU A 28 -4.78 3.19 -6.25
CA LEU A 28 -5.90 2.99 -5.32
C LEU A 28 -6.44 4.36 -4.89
N ARG A 29 -7.74 4.57 -5.02
CA ARG A 29 -8.37 5.86 -4.72
C ARG A 29 -8.56 6.05 -3.22
N LYS A 30 -8.56 7.30 -2.76
CA LYS A 30 -8.97 7.65 -1.38
C LYS A 30 -10.31 6.98 -1.03
N GLN A 31 -10.51 6.68 0.24
CA GLN A 31 -11.65 5.93 0.80
C GLN A 31 -11.75 4.46 0.38
N SER A 32 -10.83 3.96 -0.45
CA SER A 32 -10.79 2.53 -0.76
C SER A 32 -10.35 1.72 0.46
N LYS A 33 -11.02 0.58 0.68
CA LYS A 33 -10.61 -0.43 1.67
C LYS A 33 -9.50 -1.30 1.07
N VAL A 34 -8.46 -1.55 1.84
CA VAL A 34 -7.32 -2.39 1.44
C VAL A 34 -7.10 -3.49 2.48
N SER A 35 -6.84 -4.72 2.04
CA SER A 35 -6.40 -5.78 2.93
C SER A 35 -4.92 -5.58 3.24
N ILE A 36 -4.59 -5.48 4.52
CA ILE A 36 -3.21 -5.33 4.98
C ILE A 36 -2.73 -6.70 5.47
N MET A 37 -1.64 -7.17 4.88
CA MET A 37 -1.03 -8.47 5.20
C MET A 37 -0.09 -8.35 6.40
N ASN A 38 0.39 -9.51 6.89
CA ASN A 38 1.38 -9.61 7.95
C ASN A 38 0.98 -8.81 9.20
N GLU A 39 -0.30 -8.88 9.60
CA GLU A 39 -0.79 -8.22 10.82
C GLU A 39 -0.47 -6.72 10.90
N GLY A 40 -0.38 -6.04 9.74
CA GLY A 40 -0.08 -4.61 9.74
C GLY A 40 1.39 -4.26 9.92
N HIS A 41 2.31 -5.24 9.85
CA HIS A 41 3.75 -4.97 9.96
C HIS A 41 4.21 -3.96 8.92
N VAL A 42 4.92 -2.94 9.42
CA VAL A 42 5.51 -1.88 8.59
C VAL A 42 6.84 -2.35 8.03
N VAL A 43 7.00 -2.23 6.72
CA VAL A 43 8.27 -2.48 6.04
C VAL A 43 8.89 -1.17 5.57
N THR A 44 10.20 -1.04 5.73
CA THR A 44 10.94 0.12 5.22
C THR A 44 11.56 -0.22 3.88
N ILE A 45 11.19 0.52 2.84
CA ILE A 45 11.75 0.38 1.48
C ILE A 45 12.30 1.73 1.07
N ARG A 46 13.62 1.82 0.85
CA ARG A 46 14.32 3.07 0.46
C ARG A 46 13.98 4.25 1.38
N GLY A 47 14.05 4.03 2.69
CA GLY A 47 13.80 5.05 3.71
C GLY A 47 12.33 5.47 3.89
N LYS A 48 11.38 4.80 3.22
CA LYS A 48 9.94 5.09 3.34
C LYS A 48 9.22 3.89 3.94
N LYS A 49 8.21 4.15 4.78
CA LYS A 49 7.39 3.14 5.46
C LYS A 49 6.22 2.68 4.59
N PHE A 50 6.01 1.37 4.49
CA PHE A 50 4.96 0.75 3.70
C PHE A 50 4.23 -0.36 4.48
N TYR A 51 3.00 -0.62 4.06
CA TYR A 51 2.27 -1.85 4.37
C TYR A 51 2.26 -2.79 3.16
N ARG A 52 2.32 -4.09 3.41
CA ARG A 52 2.16 -5.12 2.38
C ARG A 52 0.67 -5.39 2.15
N ILE A 53 0.25 -5.38 0.89
CA ILE A 53 -1.15 -5.62 0.47
C ILE A 53 -1.28 -6.81 -0.49
N GLY A 54 -0.18 -7.48 -0.82
CA GLY A 54 -0.16 -8.64 -1.71
C GLY A 54 1.26 -9.18 -1.94
N LYS A 55 1.39 -10.17 -2.82
CA LYS A 55 2.71 -10.63 -3.31
C LYS A 55 3.39 -9.50 -4.08
N ASN A 56 4.53 -9.05 -3.59
CA ASN A 56 5.31 -7.93 -4.17
C ASN A 56 4.49 -6.65 -4.40
N LYS A 57 3.50 -6.37 -3.53
CA LYS A 57 2.62 -5.21 -3.63
C LYS A 57 2.55 -4.50 -2.28
N TYR A 58 2.84 -3.20 -2.29
CA TYR A 58 2.98 -2.37 -1.10
C TYR A 58 2.32 -1.00 -1.31
N ILE A 59 1.85 -0.40 -0.22
CA ILE A 59 1.35 0.99 -0.20
C ILE A 59 2.01 1.75 0.94
N LYS A 60 2.16 3.07 0.80
CA LYS A 60 2.82 3.87 1.85
C LYS A 60 1.94 3.98 3.08
N VAL A 61 2.53 3.82 4.26
CA VAL A 61 1.82 3.95 5.56
C VAL A 61 1.08 5.28 5.64
N ARG A 62 1.74 6.38 5.26
CA ARG A 62 1.15 7.73 5.27
C ARG A 62 -0.13 7.91 4.43
N ASN A 63 -0.45 6.97 3.54
CA ASN A 63 -1.65 7.03 2.72
C ASN A 63 -2.85 6.32 3.37
N VAL A 64 -2.62 5.56 4.46
CA VAL A 64 -3.65 4.85 5.22
C VAL A 64 -4.03 5.70 6.43
N ASP A 65 -5.33 5.78 6.71
CA ASP A 65 -5.90 6.54 7.83
C ASP A 65 -5.96 5.72 9.12
N LYS A 66 -6.64 4.56 9.03
CA LYS A 66 -6.90 3.67 10.15
C LYS A 66 -6.68 2.24 9.71
N LEU A 67 -6.16 1.42 10.63
CA LEU A 67 -6.18 -0.03 10.55
C LEU A 67 -7.28 -0.53 11.49
N SER A 68 -8.15 -1.38 10.98
CA SER A 68 -9.09 -2.17 11.78
C SER A 68 -8.73 -3.64 11.62
N GLU A 69 -9.08 -4.46 12.61
CA GLU A 69 -8.92 -5.92 12.50
C GLU A 69 -9.82 -6.52 11.41
#